data_AF-A0A7E5VWK2-F1
#
_entry.id   AF-A0A7E5VWK2-F1
#
_cell.length_a   1.000
_cell.length_b   1.000
_cell.length_c   1.000
_cell.angle_alpha   90.00
_cell.angle_beta   90.00
_cell.angle_gamma   90.00
#
_symmetry.space_group_name_H-M   'P 1'
#
loop_
_entity.id
_entity.type
_entity.pdbx_description
1 polymer ?
#
loop_
_entity_poly.entity_id
_entity_poly.type
_entity_poly.pdbx_seq_one_letter_code
_entity_poly.pdbx_strand_id
1 'polypeptide(L)'
;MDKLFQIESLDEFQTVAQEVLSNLYCSRQKPQKIPIDDESINLAKKEFLAILSECNFDSSEIEEYVSSKGWPEDRVRLFLSFLKSNKSEVLVAAFNHYNSNFCETVVDFNWCTKMILGTSDLKTLKTPLLQLTFSTLNKSGKINKSMYEIDKDMLSKMINTLENIK
;
A
#
# COMPACT_ATOMS: atom_id res chain seq x y z
N MET A 1 19.52 -17.25 -0.23
CA MET A 1 19.13 -18.48 0.48
C MET A 1 17.74 -18.21 1.00
N ASP A 2 16.77 -18.95 0.48
CA ASP A 2 15.32 -18.66 0.50
C ASP A 2 14.75 -18.71 1.94
N LYS A 3 15.05 -17.69 2.75
CA LYS A 3 14.75 -17.73 4.19
C LYS A 3 13.26 -17.72 4.46
N LEU A 4 12.46 -17.09 3.60
CA LEU A 4 11.00 -17.10 3.71
C LEU A 4 10.44 -18.53 3.70
N PHE A 5 10.93 -19.38 2.81
CA PHE A 5 10.47 -20.77 2.68
C PHE A 5 11.17 -21.73 3.65
N GLN A 6 12.07 -21.23 4.51
CA GLN A 6 12.77 -22.00 5.55
C GLN A 6 12.16 -21.84 6.96
N ILE A 7 11.22 -20.91 7.17
CA ILE A 7 10.53 -20.70 8.47
C ILE A 7 9.90 -22.01 8.96
N GLU A 8 10.35 -22.57 10.08
CA GLU A 8 9.97 -23.95 10.49
C GLU A 8 8.47 -24.10 10.76
N SER A 9 7.84 -23.12 11.41
CA SER A 9 6.41 -23.15 11.72
C SER A 9 5.55 -22.66 10.55
N LEU A 10 4.51 -23.43 10.23
CA LEU A 10 3.54 -23.07 9.19
C LEU A 10 2.71 -21.84 9.58
N ASP A 11 2.38 -21.68 10.87
CA ASP A 11 1.65 -20.52 11.39
C ASP A 11 2.49 -19.23 11.30
N GLU A 12 3.80 -19.35 11.57
CA GLU A 12 4.74 -18.23 11.41
C GLU A 12 4.91 -17.87 9.93
N PHE A 13 5.07 -18.88 9.07
CA PHE A 13 5.12 -18.67 7.62
C PHE A 13 3.87 -17.96 7.11
N GLN A 14 2.68 -18.38 7.54
CA GLN A 14 1.41 -17.78 7.16
C GLN A 14 1.36 -16.30 7.56
N THR A 15 1.75 -16.00 8.81
CA THR A 15 1.76 -14.65 9.35
C THR A 15 2.72 -13.75 8.58
N VAL A 16 3.94 -14.24 8.29
CA VAL A 16 4.95 -13.49 7.52
C VAL A 16 4.49 -13.28 6.08
N ALA A 17 4.01 -14.32 5.40
CA ALA A 17 3.55 -14.24 4.02
C ALA A 17 2.40 -13.24 3.86
N GLN A 18 1.46 -13.23 4.81
CA GLN A 18 0.35 -12.28 4.83
C GLN A 18 0.85 -10.84 5.06
N GLU A 19 1.73 -10.61 6.03
CA GLU A 19 2.28 -9.28 6.31
C GLU A 19 3.14 -8.74 5.14
N VAL A 20 3.92 -9.62 4.49
CA VAL A 20 4.73 -9.32 3.31
C VAL A 20 3.84 -8.91 2.14
N LEU A 21 2.78 -9.68 1.85
CA LEU A 21 1.87 -9.39 0.75
C LEU A 21 1.09 -8.10 0.98
N SER A 22 0.53 -7.90 2.18
CA SER A 22 -0.26 -6.72 2.49
C SER A 22 0.56 -5.42 2.53
N ASN A 23 1.90 -5.49 2.60
CA ASN A 23 2.77 -4.30 2.71
C ASN A 23 4.00 -4.40 1.82
N LEU A 24 3.89 -5.05 0.65
CA LEU A 24 5.02 -5.40 -0.19
C LEU A 24 5.87 -4.18 -0.59
N TYR A 25 5.21 -3.08 -0.96
CA TYR A 25 5.84 -1.83 -1.41
C TYR A 25 5.73 -0.68 -0.41
N CYS A 26 5.01 -0.88 0.69
CA CYS A 26 4.80 0.14 1.71
C CYS A 26 5.76 -0.09 2.88
N SER A 27 6.54 0.94 3.20
CA SER A 27 7.30 0.99 4.44
C SER A 27 6.35 1.38 5.57
N ARG A 28 5.86 0.39 6.33
CA ARG A 28 5.01 0.66 7.51
C ARG A 28 5.80 1.44 8.56
N GLN A 29 5.09 2.33 9.25
CA GLN A 29 5.38 2.60 10.66
C GLN A 29 4.83 1.41 11.46
N LYS A 30 5.75 0.60 12.02
CA LYS A 30 5.57 -0.54 12.95
C LYS A 30 4.27 -1.36 12.86
N PRO A 31 4.31 -2.62 12.38
CA PRO A 31 3.22 -3.55 12.64
C PRO A 31 3.01 -3.77 14.15
N GLN A 32 1.75 -4.00 14.55
CA GLN A 32 1.39 -4.46 15.88
C GLN A 32 2.05 -5.83 16.15
N LYS A 33 2.92 -5.89 17.17
CA LYS A 33 3.39 -7.10 17.88
C LYS A 33 3.40 -8.40 17.04
N ILE A 34 4.23 -8.44 16.00
CA ILE A 34 4.63 -9.72 15.39
C ILE A 34 5.91 -10.16 16.13
N PRO A 35 6.03 -11.41 16.62
CA PRO A 35 7.21 -11.90 17.33
C PRO A 35 8.43 -12.14 16.41
N ILE A 36 8.42 -11.59 15.20
CA ILE A 36 9.39 -11.85 14.14
C ILE A 36 10.15 -10.55 13.90
N ASP A 37 11.48 -10.64 13.78
CA ASP A 37 12.31 -9.46 13.61
C ASP A 37 12.00 -8.71 12.29
N ASP A 38 12.12 -7.39 12.34
CA ASP A 38 11.88 -6.52 11.17
C ASP A 38 12.84 -6.82 10.01
N GLU A 39 14.02 -7.40 10.30
CA GLU A 39 15.03 -7.73 9.30
C GLU A 39 14.61 -8.90 8.41
N SER A 40 14.03 -9.95 9.00
CA SER A 40 13.50 -11.13 8.32
C SER A 40 12.30 -10.79 7.47
N ILE A 41 11.42 -9.90 7.94
CA ILE A 41 10.29 -9.39 7.14
C ILE A 41 10.80 -8.61 5.93
N ASN A 42 11.80 -7.73 6.12
CA ASN A 42 12.37 -6.95 5.02
C ASN A 42 13.11 -7.83 4.00
N LEU A 43 13.80 -8.87 4.46
CA LEU A 43 14.47 -9.83 3.60
C LEU A 43 13.45 -10.67 2.82
N ALA A 44 12.40 -11.16 3.48
CA ALA A 44 11.29 -11.85 2.83
C ALA A 44 10.62 -10.97 1.77
N LYS A 45 10.37 -9.68 2.05
CA LYS A 45 9.86 -8.73 1.04
C LYS A 45 10.77 -8.64 -0.18
N LYS A 46 12.10 -8.54 0.02
CA LYS A 46 13.06 -8.49 -1.08
C LYS A 46 13.07 -9.77 -1.91
N GLU A 47 13.04 -10.93 -1.26
CA GLU A 47 12.95 -12.23 -1.94
C GLU A 47 11.66 -12.32 -2.77
N PHE A 48 10.54 -11.88 -2.19
CA PHE A 48 9.25 -11.87 -2.85
C PHE A 48 9.21 -10.96 -4.08
N LEU A 49 9.76 -9.74 -3.94
CA LEU A 49 9.89 -8.80 -5.03
C LEU A 49 10.78 -9.33 -6.15
N ALA A 50 11.86 -10.04 -5.80
CA ALA A 50 12.73 -10.67 -6.77
C ALA A 50 11.97 -11.74 -7.57
N ILE A 51 11.23 -12.62 -6.91
CA ILE A 51 10.39 -13.64 -7.57
C ILE A 51 9.38 -12.99 -8.51
N LEU A 52 8.63 -11.99 -8.03
CA LEU A 52 7.62 -11.31 -8.84
C LEU A 52 8.23 -10.59 -10.05
N SER A 53 9.40 -9.98 -9.89
CA SER A 53 10.09 -9.27 -10.97
C SER A 53 10.69 -10.24 -11.99
N GLU A 54 11.25 -11.37 -11.55
CA GLU A 54 11.80 -12.42 -12.43
C GLU A 54 10.71 -13.04 -13.32
N CYS A 55 9.49 -13.17 -12.79
CA CYS A 55 8.34 -13.74 -13.50
C CYS A 55 7.42 -12.69 -14.15
N ASN A 56 7.87 -11.43 -14.31
CA ASN A 56 7.07 -10.33 -14.88
C ASN A 56 5.65 -10.18 -14.31
N PHE A 57 5.45 -10.53 -13.03
CA PHE A 57 4.14 -10.57 -12.37
C PHE A 57 3.11 -11.54 -13.00
N ASP A 58 3.54 -12.45 -13.88
CA ASP A 58 2.68 -13.48 -14.47
C ASP A 58 2.42 -14.61 -13.47
N SER A 59 1.15 -14.89 -13.21
CA SER A 59 0.76 -15.88 -12.20
C SER A 59 1.16 -17.31 -12.56
N SER A 60 1.24 -17.63 -13.85
CA SER A 60 1.60 -18.95 -14.36
C SER A 60 3.12 -19.15 -14.27
N GLU A 61 3.90 -18.13 -14.66
CA GLU A 61 5.36 -18.15 -14.52
C GLU A 61 5.79 -18.23 -13.05
N ILE A 62 5.08 -17.54 -12.14
CA ILE A 62 5.34 -17.64 -10.69
C ILE A 62 5.05 -19.05 -10.17
N GLU A 63 3.94 -19.66 -10.60
CA GLU A 63 3.57 -21.01 -10.20
C GLU A 63 4.60 -22.05 -10.67
N GLU A 64 5.09 -21.91 -11.90
CA GLU A 64 6.16 -22.76 -12.44
C GLU A 64 7.50 -22.53 -11.71
N TYR A 65 7.88 -21.27 -11.47
CA TYR A 65 9.11 -20.91 -10.78
C TYR A 65 9.15 -21.50 -9.37
N VAL A 66 8.10 -21.30 -8.59
CA VAL A 66 8.03 -21.74 -7.19
C VAL A 66 8.00 -23.26 -7.11
N SER A 67 7.31 -23.92 -8.05
CA SER A 67 7.27 -25.38 -8.14
C SER A 67 8.62 -25.99 -8.52
N SER A 68 9.45 -25.26 -9.29
CA SER A 68 10.78 -25.73 -9.71
C SER A 68 11.85 -25.72 -8.60
N LYS A 69 11.62 -24.99 -7.49
CA LYS A 69 12.62 -24.75 -6.43
C LYS A 69 12.68 -25.86 -5.37
N GLY A 70 11.75 -26.82 -5.40
CA GLY A 70 11.72 -27.94 -4.45
C GLY A 70 11.37 -27.53 -3.01
N TRP A 71 10.67 -26.40 -2.84
CA TRP A 71 10.21 -25.94 -1.52
C TRP A 71 9.03 -26.80 -1.00
N PRO A 72 8.75 -26.78 0.31
CA PRO A 72 7.66 -27.56 0.90
C PRO A 72 6.31 -27.26 0.24
N GLU A 73 5.64 -28.29 -0.28
CA GLU A 73 4.43 -28.16 -1.10
C GLU A 73 3.31 -27.40 -0.38
N ASP A 74 3.16 -27.61 0.93
CA ASP A 74 2.17 -26.91 1.75
C ASP A 74 2.40 -25.40 1.79
N ARG A 75 3.67 -24.96 1.86
CA ARG A 75 4.05 -23.54 1.88
C ARG A 75 3.89 -22.90 0.52
N VAL A 76 4.28 -23.62 -0.54
CA VAL A 76 4.06 -23.20 -1.93
C VAL A 76 2.57 -23.01 -2.20
N ARG A 77 1.74 -23.97 -1.80
CA ARG A 77 0.28 -23.90 -1.95
C ARG A 77 -0.31 -22.72 -1.18
N LEU A 78 0.11 -22.50 0.05
CA LEU A 78 -0.30 -21.35 0.87
C LEU A 78 0.09 -20.02 0.21
N PHE A 79 1.34 -19.91 -0.24
CA PHE A 79 1.84 -18.73 -0.91
C PHE A 79 1.05 -18.42 -2.20
N LEU A 80 0.88 -19.41 -3.08
CA LEU A 80 0.12 -19.25 -4.32
C LEU A 80 -1.35 -18.91 -4.04
N SER A 81 -1.95 -19.50 -3.01
CA SER A 81 -3.31 -19.16 -2.57
C SER A 81 -3.42 -17.70 -2.14
N PHE A 82 -2.46 -17.20 -1.35
CA PHE A 82 -2.44 -15.80 -0.95
C PHE A 82 -2.18 -14.86 -2.12
N LEU A 83 -1.26 -15.19 -3.01
CA LEU A 83 -0.99 -14.39 -4.21
C LEU A 83 -2.23 -14.32 -5.11
N LYS A 84 -2.92 -15.44 -5.32
CA LYS A 84 -4.17 -15.50 -6.11
C LYS A 84 -5.28 -14.66 -5.46
N SER A 85 -5.41 -14.73 -4.13
CA SER A 85 -6.42 -13.97 -3.38
C SER A 85 -6.16 -12.45 -3.37
N ASN A 86 -4.89 -12.03 -3.36
CA ASN A 86 -4.49 -10.62 -3.26
C ASN A 86 -3.94 -10.05 -4.58
N LYS A 87 -4.14 -10.73 -5.71
CA LYS A 87 -3.52 -10.38 -7.01
C LYS A 87 -3.76 -8.92 -7.39
N SER A 88 -5.00 -8.45 -7.26
CA SER A 88 -5.37 -7.08 -7.59
C SER A 88 -4.63 -6.07 -6.71
N GLU A 89 -4.52 -6.33 -5.41
CA GLU A 89 -3.84 -5.46 -4.46
C GLU A 89 -2.32 -5.39 -4.73
N VAL A 90 -1.70 -6.54 -5.03
CA VAL A 90 -0.28 -6.62 -5.39
C VAL A 90 0.01 -5.83 -6.66
N LEU A 91 -0.85 -5.95 -7.68
CA LEU A 91 -0.70 -5.20 -8.94
C LEU A 91 -0.87 -3.70 -8.74
N VAL A 92 -1.90 -3.28 -7.99
CA VAL A 92 -2.11 -1.87 -7.66
C VAL A 92 -0.92 -1.31 -6.88
N ALA A 93 -0.41 -2.06 -5.90
CA ALA A 93 0.74 -1.65 -5.11
C ALA A 93 2.02 -1.57 -5.95
N ALA A 94 2.24 -2.50 -6.88
CA ALA A 94 3.36 -2.47 -7.82
C ALA A 94 3.28 -1.25 -8.76
N PHE A 95 2.10 -0.96 -9.29
CA PHE A 95 1.86 0.21 -10.15
C PHE A 95 2.08 1.53 -9.39
N ASN A 96 1.55 1.64 -8.18
CA ASN A 96 1.75 2.80 -7.32
C ASN A 96 3.23 2.99 -6.98
N HIS A 97 3.95 1.91 -6.68
CA HIS A 97 5.38 1.97 -6.43
C HIS A 97 6.14 2.46 -7.66
N TYR A 98 5.85 1.92 -8.84
CA TYR A 98 6.44 2.35 -10.10
C TYR A 98 6.23 3.85 -10.33
N ASN A 99 4.99 4.35 -10.22
CA ASN A 99 4.70 5.78 -10.40
C ASN A 99 5.38 6.65 -9.34
N SER A 100 5.43 6.17 -8.10
CA SER A 100 6.06 6.89 -6.98
C SER A 100 7.55 7.16 -7.20
N ASN A 101 8.22 6.37 -8.04
CA ASN A 101 9.63 6.57 -8.43
C ASN A 101 9.84 7.83 -9.28
N PHE A 102 8.81 8.26 -10.02
CA PHE A 102 8.87 9.44 -10.87
C PHE A 102 8.42 10.69 -10.11
N CYS A 103 7.28 10.62 -9.42
CA CYS A 103 6.69 11.73 -8.68
C CYS A 103 5.94 11.25 -7.43
N GLU A 104 5.65 12.18 -6.51
CA GLU A 104 4.75 11.87 -5.40
C GLU A 104 3.36 11.51 -5.94
N THR A 105 2.89 10.30 -5.62
CA THR A 105 1.66 9.74 -6.20
C THR A 105 0.57 9.70 -5.13
N VAL A 106 -0.61 10.25 -5.42
CA VAL A 106 -1.79 10.12 -4.54
C VAL A 106 -2.31 8.69 -4.66
N VAL A 107 -2.36 7.96 -3.54
CA VAL A 107 -2.79 6.56 -3.49
C VAL A 107 -4.12 6.35 -2.79
N ASP A 108 -4.53 7.31 -1.96
CA ASP A 108 -5.83 7.28 -1.28
C ASP A 108 -6.24 8.71 -0.89
N PHE A 109 -7.54 8.94 -0.75
CA PHE A 109 -8.08 10.19 -0.25
C PHE A 109 -9.32 9.96 0.59
N ASN A 110 -9.48 10.77 1.63
CA ASN A 110 -10.68 10.77 2.46
C ASN A 110 -11.11 12.21 2.71
N TRP A 111 -12.40 12.43 2.91
CA TRP A 111 -12.94 13.76 3.13
C TRP A 111 -14.05 13.74 4.17
N CYS A 112 -14.21 14.88 4.86
CA CYS A 112 -15.37 15.12 5.70
C CYS A 112 -15.75 16.59 5.66
N THR A 113 -17.03 16.88 5.87
CA THR A 113 -17.51 18.26 5.97
C THR A 113 -17.70 18.62 7.44
N LYS A 114 -17.05 19.68 7.88
CA LYS A 114 -17.15 20.24 9.22
C LYS A 114 -17.98 21.51 9.19
N MET A 115 -18.79 21.73 10.23
CA MET A 115 -19.48 23.00 10.43
C MET A 115 -18.69 23.82 11.43
N ILE A 116 -18.10 24.94 11.00
CA ILE A 116 -17.32 25.83 11.84
C ILE A 116 -18.12 27.10 12.14
N LEU A 117 -17.92 27.69 13.32
CA LEU A 117 -18.52 28.99 13.64
C LEU A 117 -17.69 30.11 12.99
N GLY A 118 -18.37 30.99 12.24
CA GLY A 118 -17.74 32.20 11.73
C GLY A 118 -17.26 33.11 12.85
N THR A 119 -16.10 33.74 12.66
CA THR A 119 -15.48 34.67 13.61
C THR A 119 -15.85 36.14 13.34
N SER A 120 -16.74 36.42 12.38
CA SER A 120 -17.16 37.79 12.09
C SER A 120 -18.19 38.29 13.10
N ASP A 121 -17.96 39.51 13.60
CA ASP A 121 -18.68 40.14 14.73
C ASP A 121 -20.21 40.22 14.58
N LEU A 122 -20.76 39.93 13.40
CA LEU A 122 -22.19 40.06 13.12
C LEU A 122 -22.94 38.73 12.96
N LYS A 123 -22.29 37.55 12.94
CA LYS A 123 -23.00 36.29 12.67
C LYS A 123 -22.35 35.07 13.35
N THR A 124 -23.06 34.50 14.32
CA THR A 124 -22.96 33.10 14.79
C THR A 124 -23.36 32.07 13.71
N LEU A 125 -23.13 32.36 12.43
CA LEU A 125 -23.47 31.45 11.34
C LEU A 125 -22.45 30.32 11.27
N LYS A 126 -22.96 29.09 11.20
CA LYS A 126 -22.15 27.91 10.92
C LYS A 126 -21.85 27.86 9.42
N THR A 127 -20.58 27.87 9.05
CA THR A 127 -20.13 27.72 7.66
C THR A 127 -19.59 26.31 7.44
N PRO A 128 -19.91 25.65 6.31
CA PRO A 128 -19.34 24.36 5.97
C PRO A 128 -17.90 24.53 5.47
N LEU A 129 -17.00 23.68 5.96
CA LEU A 129 -15.61 23.59 5.54
C LEU A 129 -15.31 22.12 5.19
N LEU A 130 -14.73 21.88 4.01
CA LEU A 130 -14.29 20.55 3.61
C LEU A 130 -12.91 20.29 4.20
N GLN A 131 -12.77 19.20 4.96
CA GLN A 131 -11.45 18.68 5.29
C GLN A 131 -11.14 17.52 4.35
N LEU A 132 -10.12 17.69 3.52
CA LEU A 132 -9.64 16.69 2.57
C LEU A 132 -8.30 16.14 3.06
N THR A 133 -8.17 14.83 3.13
CA THR A 133 -6.94 14.14 3.51
C THR A 133 -6.45 13.34 2.32
N PHE A 134 -5.22 13.59 1.87
CA PHE A 134 -4.54 12.77 0.87
C PHE A 134 -3.52 11.88 1.53
N SER A 135 -3.49 10.61 1.13
CA SER A 135 -2.36 9.73 1.36
C SER A 135 -1.52 9.69 0.08
N THR A 136 -0.26 10.09 0.19
CA THR A 136 0.69 10.07 -0.93
C THR A 136 1.79 9.05 -0.69
N LEU A 137 2.27 8.44 -1.77
CA LEU A 137 3.41 7.53 -1.78
C LEU A 137 4.60 8.23 -2.44
N ASN A 138 5.74 8.23 -1.75
CA ASN A 138 6.98 8.78 -2.26
C ASN A 138 7.92 7.68 -2.80
N LYS A 139 9.04 8.08 -3.39
CA LYS A 139 10.09 7.18 -3.93
C LYS A 139 10.61 6.15 -2.93
N SER A 140 10.57 6.45 -1.63
CA SER A 140 11.04 5.52 -0.60
C SER A 140 9.95 4.54 -0.12
N GLY A 141 8.79 4.51 -0.78
CA GLY A 141 7.66 3.67 -0.39
C GLY A 141 7.03 4.10 0.95
N LYS A 142 7.32 5.32 1.42
CA LYS A 142 6.75 5.87 2.64
C LYS A 142 5.44 6.58 2.30
N ILE A 143 4.41 6.23 3.06
CA ILE A 143 3.12 6.91 3.00
C ILE A 143 3.21 8.21 3.80
N ASN A 144 2.93 9.33 3.15
CA ASN A 144 2.72 10.62 3.79
C ASN A 144 1.22 10.92 3.80
N LYS A 145 0.75 11.59 4.86
CA LYS A 145 -0.64 12.05 4.95
C LYS A 145 -0.65 13.57 5.05
N SER A 146 -1.37 14.21 4.13
CA SER A 146 -1.54 15.66 4.08
C SER A 146 -3.01 15.99 4.25
N MET A 147 -3.31 16.91 5.15
CA MET A 147 -4.66 17.38 5.43
C MET A 147 -4.81 18.82 4.98
N TYR A 148 -5.89 19.09 4.26
CA TYR A 148 -6.24 20.38 3.72
C TYR A 148 -7.63 20.77 4.19
N GLU A 149 -7.76 22.01 4.62
CA GLU A 149 -9.04 22.64 4.89
C GLU A 149 -9.40 23.54 3.71
N ILE A 150 -10.52 23.23 3.07
CA ILE A 150 -10.89 23.76 1.75
C ILE A 150 -12.29 24.36 1.87
N ASP A 151 -12.40 25.66 1.60
CA ASP A 151 -13.69 26.32 1.46
C ASP A 151 -14.32 26.04 0.08
N LYS A 152 -15.56 26.49 -0.12
CA LYS A 152 -16.29 26.26 -1.37
C LYS A 152 -15.54 26.80 -2.60
N ASP A 153 -14.98 28.00 -2.50
CA ASP A 153 -14.38 28.68 -3.65
C ASP A 153 -13.07 28.00 -4.05
N MET A 154 -12.28 27.57 -3.07
CA MET A 154 -11.05 26.82 -3.29
C MET A 154 -11.34 25.42 -3.83
N LEU A 155 -12.39 24.76 -3.36
CA LEU A 155 -12.83 23.46 -3.89
C LEU A 155 -13.25 23.58 -5.37
N SER A 156 -14.06 24.59 -5.71
CA SER A 156 -14.46 24.83 -7.10
C SER A 156 -13.26 25.10 -8.01
N LYS A 157 -12.27 25.88 -7.55
CA LYS A 157 -11.03 26.09 -8.30
C LYS A 157 -10.25 24.79 -8.50
N MET A 158 -10.11 23.98 -7.45
CA MET A 158 -9.40 22.70 -7.51
C MET A 158 -10.06 21.74 -8.50
N ILE A 159 -11.38 21.58 -8.45
CA ILE A 159 -12.15 20.74 -9.39
C ILE A 159 -11.92 21.23 -10.82
N ASN A 160 -12.08 22.53 -11.07
CA ASN A 160 -11.87 23.11 -12.40
C ASN A 160 -10.44 22.86 -12.89
N THR A 161 -9.41 22.97 -12.04
CA THR A 161 -8.04 22.65 -12.45
C THR A 161 -7.88 21.19 -12.82
N LEU A 162 -8.42 20.27 -12.02
CA LEU A 162 -8.33 18.82 -12.24
C LEU A 162 -9.07 18.37 -13.51
N GLU A 163 -10.26 18.91 -13.76
CA GLU A 163 -11.06 18.61 -14.96
C GLU A 163 -10.39 19.10 -16.26
N ASN A 164 -9.49 20.07 -16.17
CA ASN A 164 -8.76 20.63 -17.30
C ASN A 164 -7.35 20.04 -17.47
N ILE A 165 -6.99 19.00 -16.72
CA ILE A 165 -5.74 18.26 -16.96
C ILE A 165 -5.87 17.50 -18.28
N LYS A 166 -4.96 17.77 -19.22
CA LYS A 166 -4.86 17.08 -20.52
C LYS A 166 -3.82 15.98 -20.48
#